data_AF-A0AAF0J3R0-F1
#
_entry.id   AF-A0AAF0J3R0-F1
#
_cell.length_a   1.000
_cell.length_b   1.000
_cell.length_c   1.000
_cell.angle_alpha   90.00
_cell.angle_beta   90.00
_cell.angle_gamma   90.00
#
_symmetry.space_group_name_H-M   'P 1'
#
loop_
_entity.id
_entity.type
_entity.pdbx_description
1 polymer ?
#
loop_
_entity_poly.entity_id
_entity_poly.type
_entity_poly.pdbx_seq_one_letter_code
_entity_poly.pdbx_strand_id
1 'polypeptide(L)'
;MTKGKSAARAAPKTVPKAVSASKKPQKSHESKMVDAYLQTTPTRFKLIDAFLLMLFLTGVLQFAYCVLLSNYPFNAFISGFAATIGQFVLALSLRMQLASVVDGQPRVTENRAFSEFVLASVVLHFFVVNFLG
;
A
#
# COMPACT_ATOMS: atom_id res chain seq x y z
N MET A 1 15.90 23.94 76.92
CA MET A 1 14.76 24.64 77.57
C MET A 1 14.37 25.73 76.57
N THR A 2 13.23 25.78 75.87
CA THR A 2 11.80 25.48 76.11
C THR A 2 11.15 25.47 74.71
N LYS A 3 10.61 24.37 74.17
CA LYS A 3 9.24 23.84 74.29
C LYS A 3 8.11 24.88 74.11
N GLY A 4 7.38 24.75 73.00
CA GLY A 4 5.98 25.20 72.77
C GLY A 4 5.56 24.64 71.41
N LYS A 5 4.88 23.50 71.26
CA LYS A 5 3.57 22.99 71.70
C LYS A 5 2.36 23.73 71.07
N SER A 6 1.75 23.03 70.11
CA SER A 6 0.30 22.75 69.98
C SER A 6 -0.61 23.65 69.11
N ALA A 7 -1.07 23.03 68.01
CA ALA A 7 -2.46 22.81 67.60
C ALA A 7 -3.32 23.88 66.89
N ALA A 8 -4.02 23.36 65.87
CA ALA A 8 -5.40 23.63 65.43
C ALA A 8 -5.66 24.53 64.20
N ARG A 9 -5.96 23.83 63.08
CA ARG A 9 -7.20 23.90 62.28
C ARG A 9 -7.64 25.26 61.69
N ALA A 10 -7.57 25.38 60.35
CA ALA A 10 -8.71 25.59 59.45
C ALA A 10 -8.24 25.82 58.00
N ALA A 11 -8.75 25.03 57.05
CA ALA A 11 -8.69 25.35 55.62
C ALA A 11 -9.59 26.56 55.31
N PRO A 12 -9.30 27.32 54.26
CA PRO A 12 -10.18 27.22 53.11
C PRO A 12 -9.45 27.07 51.78
N LYS A 13 -10.14 26.34 50.91
CA LYS A 13 -9.87 25.99 49.53
C LYS A 13 -9.48 27.20 48.67
N THR A 14 -8.34 27.11 47.98
CA THR A 14 -8.13 27.78 46.69
C THR A 14 -7.57 26.77 45.71
N VAL A 15 -8.42 26.38 44.76
CA VAL A 15 -8.15 25.46 43.67
C VAL A 15 -7.15 26.12 42.71
N PRO A 16 -5.97 25.55 42.43
CA PRO A 16 -5.17 26.00 41.30
C PRO A 16 -5.88 25.58 40.01
N LYS A 17 -6.45 26.59 39.37
CA LYS A 17 -6.99 26.65 38.01
C LYS A 17 -6.16 25.80 37.05
N ALA A 18 -6.88 24.93 36.34
CA ALA A 18 -6.39 23.98 35.35
C ALA A 18 -5.29 24.56 34.43
N VAL A 19 -4.10 23.95 34.47
CA VAL A 19 -3.18 23.99 33.34
C VAL A 19 -3.79 23.09 32.28
N SER A 20 -4.55 23.71 31.39
CA SER A 20 -4.98 23.15 30.12
C SER A 20 -3.73 22.73 29.34
N ALA A 21 -3.31 21.47 29.52
CA ALA A 21 -2.41 20.80 28.63
C ALA A 21 -3.07 20.80 27.25
N SER A 22 -2.57 21.68 26.39
CA SER A 22 -2.97 21.77 24.99
C SER A 22 -2.70 20.42 24.31
N LYS A 23 -3.73 19.57 24.22
CA LYS A 23 -3.73 18.40 23.36
C LYS A 23 -3.65 18.92 21.93
N LYS A 24 -2.45 18.95 21.35
CA LYS A 24 -2.28 19.12 19.90
C LYS A 24 -3.16 18.09 19.18
N PRO A 25 -3.88 18.46 18.11
CA PRO A 25 -4.66 17.51 17.34
C PRO A 25 -3.70 16.53 16.69
N GLN A 26 -3.76 15.28 17.12
CA GLN A 26 -3.03 14.13 16.59
C GLN A 26 -3.59 13.78 15.20
N LYS A 27 -3.41 14.67 14.23
CA LYS A 27 -3.42 14.31 12.80
C LYS A 27 -1.97 13.99 12.42
N SER A 28 -1.78 13.15 11.41
CA SER A 28 -0.55 13.17 10.60
C SER A 28 0.62 12.33 11.13
N HIS A 29 0.40 11.05 11.41
CA HIS A 29 1.47 10.05 11.20
C HIS A 29 1.27 9.40 9.82
N GLU A 30 0.04 8.98 9.53
CA GLU A 30 -0.36 8.38 8.26
C GLU A 30 -0.19 9.34 7.09
N SER A 31 -0.65 10.59 7.24
CA SER A 31 -0.50 11.61 6.19
C SER A 31 0.97 11.94 5.90
N LYS A 32 1.84 11.95 6.93
CA LYS A 32 3.28 12.17 6.73
C LYS A 32 3.95 11.04 5.94
N MET A 33 3.51 9.80 6.15
CA MET A 33 4.06 8.65 5.42
C MET A 33 3.64 8.68 3.95
N VAL A 34 2.38 9.03 3.68
CA VAL A 34 1.88 9.19 2.31
C VAL A 34 2.55 10.36 1.60
N ASP A 35 2.67 11.51 2.27
CA ASP A 35 3.34 12.69 1.70
C ASP A 35 4.83 12.44 1.44
N ALA A 36 5.53 11.76 2.36
CA ALA A 36 6.92 11.36 2.18
C ALA A 36 7.09 10.38 1.01
N TYR A 37 6.17 9.43 0.84
CA TYR A 37 6.18 8.50 -0.29
C TYR A 37 5.95 9.23 -1.62
N LEU A 38 5.00 10.17 -1.66
CA LEU A 38 4.72 10.97 -2.85
C LEU A 38 5.88 11.89 -3.23
N GLN A 39 6.63 12.43 -2.27
CA GLN A 39 7.77 13.29 -2.59
C GLN A 39 9.05 12.52 -2.93
N THR A 40 9.28 11.37 -2.30
CA THR A 40 10.54 10.61 -2.47
C THR A 40 10.51 9.70 -3.69
N THR A 41 9.32 9.26 -4.13
CA THR A 41 9.18 8.25 -5.19
C THR A 41 9.09 8.88 -6.59
N PRO A 42 9.96 8.47 -7.55
CA PRO A 42 9.87 8.86 -8.96
C PRO A 42 8.50 8.53 -9.60
N THR A 43 8.02 9.39 -10.50
CA THR A 43 6.70 9.27 -11.16
C THR A 43 6.48 7.91 -11.85
N ARG A 44 7.51 7.35 -12.48
CA ARG A 44 7.46 6.02 -13.12
C ARG A 44 7.07 4.89 -12.16
N PHE A 45 7.57 4.92 -10.93
CA PHE A 45 7.22 3.91 -9.93
C PHE A 45 5.78 4.09 -9.44
N LYS A 46 5.28 5.33 -9.37
CA LYS A 46 3.87 5.57 -9.05
C LYS A 46 2.93 5.00 -10.11
N LEU A 47 3.31 5.06 -11.40
CA LEU A 47 2.53 4.45 -12.47
C LEU A 47 2.49 2.93 -12.35
N ILE A 48 3.64 2.29 -12.06
CA ILE A 48 3.70 0.84 -11.85
C ILE A 48 2.87 0.45 -10.62
N ASP A 49 3.02 1.17 -9.51
CA ASP A 49 2.30 0.88 -8.26
C ASP A 49 0.79 1.11 -8.42
N ALA A 50 0.36 2.14 -9.18
CA ALA A 50 -1.04 2.36 -9.53
C ALA A 50 -1.59 1.27 -10.46
N PHE A 51 -0.78 0.78 -11.41
CA PHE A 51 -1.14 -0.34 -12.27
C PHE A 51 -1.30 -1.64 -11.48
N LEU A 52 -0.41 -1.93 -10.53
CA LEU A 52 -0.54 -3.07 -9.59
C LEU A 52 -1.83 -2.99 -8.78
N LEU A 53 -2.15 -1.80 -8.25
CA LEU A 53 -3.38 -1.57 -7.50
C LEU A 53 -4.61 -1.84 -8.37
N MET A 54 -4.61 -1.35 -9.61
CA MET A 54 -5.69 -1.58 -10.57
C MET A 54 -5.89 -3.07 -10.87
N LEU A 55 -4.79 -3.81 -11.11
CA LEU A 55 -4.85 -5.26 -11.34
C LEU A 55 -5.39 -6.02 -10.13
N PHE A 56 -4.95 -5.65 -8.93
CA PHE A 56 -5.45 -6.24 -7.69
C PHE A 56 -6.95 -6.00 -7.51
N LEU A 57 -7.40 -4.75 -7.68
CA LEU A 57 -8.82 -4.39 -7.60
C LEU A 57 -9.65 -5.13 -8.65
N THR A 58 -9.14 -5.25 -9.87
CA THR A 58 -9.82 -5.96 -10.96
C THR A 58 -9.95 -7.46 -10.66
N GLY A 59 -8.90 -8.09 -10.10
CA GLY A 59 -8.95 -9.49 -9.67
C GLY A 59 -9.95 -9.72 -8.54
N VAL A 60 -9.99 -8.83 -7.55
CA VAL A 60 -11.01 -8.86 -6.47
C VAL A 60 -12.42 -8.71 -7.04
N LEU A 61 -12.61 -7.78 -7.98
CA LEU A 61 -13.90 -7.55 -8.60
C LEU A 61 -14.36 -8.76 -9.44
N GLN A 62 -13.47 -9.37 -10.23
CA GLN A 62 -13.76 -10.61 -10.97
C GLN A 62 -14.14 -11.76 -10.02
N PHE A 63 -13.40 -11.91 -8.92
CA PHE A 63 -13.70 -12.92 -7.91
C PHE A 63 -15.06 -12.69 -7.24
N ALA A 64 -15.36 -11.44 -6.84
CA ALA A 64 -16.65 -11.09 -6.27
C ALA A 64 -17.81 -11.32 -7.25
N TYR A 65 -17.63 -10.95 -8.52
CA TYR A 65 -18.61 -11.21 -9.58
C TYR A 65 -18.93 -12.71 -9.71
N CYS A 66 -17.90 -13.54 -9.72
CA CYS A 66 -18.03 -15.00 -9.79
C CYS A 66 -18.79 -15.59 -8.59
N VAL A 67 -18.52 -15.11 -7.38
CA VAL A 67 -19.21 -15.56 -6.16
C VAL A 67 -20.68 -15.13 -6.12
N LEU A 68 -21.00 -13.93 -6.64
CA LEU A 68 -22.33 -13.33 -6.53
C LEU A 68 -23.29 -13.69 -7.68
N LEU A 69 -22.82 -13.76 -8.94
CA LEU A 69 -23.69 -13.85 -10.11
C LEU A 69 -23.74 -15.22 -10.79
N SER A 70 -22.73 -16.08 -10.62
CA SER A 70 -22.55 -17.44 -11.20
C SER A 70 -21.27 -17.57 -12.04
N ASN A 71 -20.79 -18.80 -12.18
CA ASN A 71 -19.52 -19.20 -12.82
C ASN A 71 -19.65 -19.53 -14.32
N TYR A 72 -20.76 -19.17 -14.98
CA TYR A 72 -20.99 -19.53 -16.38
C TYR A 72 -20.66 -18.37 -17.34
N PRO A 73 -19.76 -18.52 -18.33
CA PRO A 73 -18.92 -19.68 -18.64
C PRO A 73 -17.61 -19.77 -17.82
N PHE A 74 -17.28 -20.96 -17.33
CA PHE A 74 -16.19 -21.20 -16.36
C PHE A 74 -14.79 -20.89 -16.94
N ASN A 75 -14.57 -21.22 -18.21
CA ASN A 75 -13.29 -20.98 -18.88
C ASN A 75 -12.98 -19.47 -19.00
N ALA A 76 -14.00 -18.64 -19.24
CA ALA A 76 -13.84 -17.18 -19.32
C ALA A 76 -13.53 -16.56 -17.95
N PHE A 77 -14.12 -17.10 -16.87
CA PHE A 77 -13.79 -16.68 -15.53
C PHE A 77 -12.33 -17.01 -15.19
N ILE A 78 -11.91 -18.27 -15.40
CA ILE A 78 -10.55 -18.70 -15.09
C ILE A 78 -9.53 -17.97 -15.97
N SER A 79 -9.77 -17.79 -17.27
CA SER A 79 -8.85 -17.06 -18.14
C SER A 79 -8.73 -15.59 -17.72
N GLY A 80 -9.85 -14.93 -17.43
CA GLY A 80 -9.86 -13.54 -16.95
C GLY A 80 -9.14 -13.37 -15.61
N PHE A 81 -9.38 -14.29 -14.66
CA PHE A 81 -8.76 -14.28 -13.34
C PHE A 81 -7.26 -14.63 -13.40
N ALA A 82 -6.88 -15.61 -14.23
CA ALA A 82 -5.49 -15.96 -14.47
C ALA A 82 -4.72 -14.82 -15.15
N ALA A 83 -5.37 -14.07 -16.06
CA ALA A 83 -4.77 -12.91 -16.71
C ALA A 83 -4.45 -11.79 -15.72
N THR A 84 -5.38 -11.48 -14.80
CA THR A 84 -5.17 -10.42 -13.80
C THR A 84 -4.06 -10.79 -12.81
N ILE A 85 -4.04 -12.03 -12.32
CA ILE A 85 -2.96 -12.53 -11.45
C ILE A 85 -1.61 -12.58 -12.19
N GLY A 86 -1.59 -13.15 -13.40
CA GLY A 86 -0.37 -13.27 -14.19
C GLY A 86 0.25 -11.91 -14.47
N GLN A 87 -0.56 -10.94 -14.90
CA GLN A 87 -0.08 -9.59 -15.16
C GLN A 87 0.36 -8.88 -13.88
N PHE A 88 -0.29 -9.13 -12.74
CA PHE A 88 0.11 -8.60 -11.45
C PHE A 88 1.50 -9.10 -11.03
N VAL A 89 1.76 -10.40 -11.16
CA VAL A 89 3.06 -11.00 -10.86
C VAL A 89 4.15 -10.45 -11.78
N LEU A 90 3.86 -10.32 -13.08
CA LEU A 90 4.80 -9.73 -14.04
C LEU A 90 5.12 -8.27 -13.69
N ALA A 91 4.11 -7.45 -13.39
CA ALA A 91 4.30 -6.05 -13.02
C ALA A 91 5.05 -5.89 -11.69
N LEU A 92 4.77 -6.76 -10.71
CA LEU A 92 5.50 -6.79 -9.44
C LEU A 92 6.96 -7.20 -9.64
N SER A 93 7.23 -8.16 -10.52
CA SER A 93 8.60 -8.56 -10.86
C SER A 93 9.38 -7.42 -11.52
N LEU A 94 8.76 -6.65 -12.42
CA LEU A 94 9.33 -5.45 -13.02
C LEU A 94 9.64 -4.41 -11.92
N ARG A 95 8.70 -4.19 -10.99
CA ARG A 95 8.88 -3.24 -9.90
C ARG A 95 10.07 -3.57 -9.01
N MET A 96 10.27 -4.86 -8.69
CA MET A 96 11.41 -5.32 -7.92
C MET A 96 12.73 -5.18 -8.68
N GLN A 97 12.73 -5.50 -9.98
CA GLN A 97 13.94 -5.36 -10.81
C GLN A 97 14.40 -3.90 -10.94
N LEU A 98 13.47 -2.96 -11.15
CA LEU A 98 13.79 -1.54 -11.23
C LEU A 98 14.17 -0.93 -9.87
N ALA A 99 13.73 -1.53 -8.76
CA ALA A 99 14.13 -1.11 -7.41
C ALA A 99 15.50 -1.66 -6.98
N SER A 100 15.95 -2.76 -7.59
CA SER A 100 17.19 -3.45 -7.19
C SER A 100 18.43 -2.70 -7.68
N VAL A 101 19.13 -2.08 -6.74
CA VAL A 101 20.45 -1.46 -6.95
C VAL A 101 21.49 -2.32 -6.24
N VAL A 102 22.51 -2.74 -6.97
CA VAL A 102 23.67 -3.48 -6.44
C VAL A 102 24.91 -2.64 -6.74
N ASP A 103 25.68 -2.32 -5.70
CA ASP A 103 26.93 -1.53 -5.82
C ASP A 103 26.77 -0.19 -6.55
N GLY A 104 25.64 0.50 -6.33
CA GLY A 104 25.35 1.79 -6.95
C GLY A 104 24.99 1.73 -8.44
N GLN A 105 24.92 0.53 -9.03
CA GLN A 105 24.44 0.31 -10.39
C GLN A 105 23.11 -0.47 -10.37
N PRO A 106 22.19 -0.20 -11.32
CA PRO A 106 21.00 -1.01 -11.46
C PRO A 106 21.38 -2.44 -11.87
N ARG A 107 20.87 -3.44 -11.13
CA ARG A 107 21.18 -4.87 -11.38
C ARG A 107 20.78 -5.31 -12.80
N VAL A 108 19.75 -4.69 -13.35
CA VAL A 108 19.23 -4.93 -14.70
C VAL A 108 18.97 -3.59 -15.36
N THR A 109 19.33 -3.45 -16.64
CA THR A 109 19.02 -2.24 -17.41
C THR A 109 17.51 -2.07 -17.53
N GLU A 110 17.01 -0.85 -17.33
CA GLU A 110 15.58 -0.54 -17.37
C GLU A 110 14.92 -0.99 -18.69
N ASN A 111 15.59 -0.76 -19.83
CA ASN A 111 15.13 -1.18 -21.15
C ASN A 111 15.02 -2.71 -21.29
N ARG A 112 15.94 -3.46 -20.66
CA ARG A 112 15.94 -4.94 -20.69
C ARG A 112 14.79 -5.47 -19.85
N ALA A 113 14.65 -4.98 -18.62
CA ALA A 113 13.57 -5.38 -17.72
C ALA A 113 12.19 -5.07 -18.32
N PHE A 114 12.03 -3.91 -18.97
CA PHE A 114 10.79 -3.56 -19.68
C PHE A 114 10.53 -4.48 -20.87
N SER A 115 11.55 -4.81 -21.66
CA SER A 115 11.40 -5.71 -22.82
C SER A 115 10.98 -7.12 -22.40
N GLU A 116 11.58 -7.66 -21.32
CA GLU A 116 11.18 -8.95 -20.74
C GLU A 116 9.74 -8.92 -20.22
N PHE A 117 9.34 -7.82 -19.56
CA PHE A 117 7.96 -7.62 -19.12
C PHE A 117 6.95 -7.62 -20.28
N VAL A 118 7.21 -6.86 -21.34
CA VAL A 118 6.30 -6.79 -22.50
C VAL A 118 6.20 -8.13 -23.19
N LEU A 119 7.33 -8.80 -23.42
CA LEU A 119 7.36 -10.11 -24.07
C LEU A 119 6.60 -11.16 -23.24
N ALA A 120 6.82 -11.21 -21.93
CA ALA A 120 6.09 -12.10 -21.04
C ALA A 120 4.58 -11.77 -21.00
N SER A 121 4.23 -10.48 -21.01
CA SER A 121 2.83 -10.03 -21.02
C SER A 121 2.09 -10.42 -22.29
N VAL A 122 2.73 -10.31 -23.45
CA VAL A 122 2.16 -10.74 -24.75
C VAL A 122 1.90 -12.25 -24.76
N VAL A 123 2.87 -13.05 -24.30
CA VAL A 123 2.73 -14.51 -24.21
C VAL A 123 1.60 -14.89 -23.26
N LEU A 124 1.53 -14.27 -22.08
CA LEU A 124 0.47 -14.49 -21.11
C LEU A 124 -0.92 -14.22 -21.72
N HIS A 125 -1.10 -13.07 -22.37
CA HIS A 125 -2.39 -12.72 -22.97
C HIS A 125 -2.74 -13.61 -24.16
N PHE A 126 -1.76 -14.08 -24.92
CA PHE A 126 -1.99 -15.06 -25.97
C PHE A 126 -2.60 -16.37 -25.42
N PHE A 127 -2.05 -16.89 -24.32
CA PHE A 127 -2.61 -18.07 -23.66
C PHE A 127 -4.01 -17.84 -23.09
N VAL A 128 -4.23 -16.67 -22.48
CA VAL A 128 -5.54 -16.29 -21.93
C VAL A 128 -6.61 -16.23 -23.03
N VAL A 129 -6.32 -15.56 -24.15
CA VAL A 129 -7.26 -15.46 -25.28
C VAL A 129 -7.54 -16.82 -25.89
N ASN A 130 -6.54 -17.70 -25.97
CA ASN A 130 -6.73 -19.07 -26.43
C ASN A 130 -7.62 -19.89 -25.48
N PHE A 131 -7.50 -19.68 -24.16
CA PHE A 131 -8.30 -20.36 -23.14
C PHE A 131 -9.74 -19.82 -22.99
N LEU A 132 -10.02 -18.64 -23.55
CA LEU A 132 -11.37 -18.06 -23.62
C LEU A 132 -12.26 -18.77 -24.65
N GLY A 133 -11.66 -19.41 -25.66
CA GLY A 133 -12.32 -20.10 -26.77
C GLY A 133 -12.82 -21.50 -26.42
#